data_AF-A0A182FSJ9-F1
#
_entry.id   AF-A0A182FSJ9-F1
#
_cell.length_a   1.000
_cell.length_b   1.000
_cell.length_c   1.000
_cell.angle_alpha   90.00
_cell.angle_beta   90.00
_cell.angle_gamma   90.00
#
_symmetry.space_group_name_H-M   'P 1'
#
loop_
_entity.id
_entity.type
_entity.pdbx_description
1 polymer ?
#
loop_
_entity_poly.entity_id
_entity_poly.type
_entity_poly.pdbx_seq_one_letter_code
_entity_poly.pdbx_strand_id
1 'polypeptide(L)'
;MEDSSRFLVNHAELNPTQQDELQQECRKYYKTSLLIALLKQTDAPLTVEHRALLGLYKHEGDIPLGSDHIRAIHLDYNERQSIIRYVERKVVEQLRPFVDKAKRFTDNNLDDLAIAPYREQNEILQLDIERQQLSANLAKLKTQKLQLMKACADIRTGPCQRNNVELKHAETRLLQAKAE
;
A
#
# COMPACT_ATOMS: atom_id res chain seq x y z
N MET A 1 -29.46 7.27 6.54
CA MET A 1 -28.87 6.45 5.45
C MET A 1 -28.58 7.43 4.33
N GLU A 2 -27.42 7.34 3.69
CA GLU A 2 -26.67 8.44 3.02
C GLU A 2 -25.83 9.16 4.10
N ASP A 3 -24.48 9.13 4.11
CA ASP A 3 -23.54 9.47 3.04
C ASP A 3 -22.13 8.86 3.34
N SER A 4 -21.96 7.53 3.31
CA SER A 4 -20.68 6.86 3.65
C SER A 4 -19.69 6.72 2.47
N SER A 5 -19.93 7.41 1.36
CA SER A 5 -19.23 7.19 0.07
C SER A 5 -18.18 8.25 -0.27
N ARG A 6 -17.84 9.19 0.64
CA ARG A 6 -16.84 10.25 0.35
C ARG A 6 -15.37 9.84 0.46
N PHE A 7 -15.06 8.57 0.74
CA PHE A 7 -13.68 8.08 0.89
C PHE A 7 -13.29 6.96 -0.08
N LEU A 8 -13.84 6.97 -1.29
CA LEU A 8 -13.22 6.25 -2.41
C LEU A 8 -12.12 7.13 -3.01
N VAL A 9 -11.01 7.25 -2.29
CA VAL A 9 -9.76 7.76 -2.84
C VAL A 9 -9.29 6.73 -3.86
N ASN A 10 -9.18 7.13 -5.12
CA ASN A 10 -8.60 6.30 -6.19
C ASN A 10 -7.21 5.83 -5.73
N HIS A 11 -7.07 4.54 -5.43
CA HIS A 11 -5.81 3.89 -5.03
C HIS A 11 -4.78 3.76 -6.19
N ALA A 12 -5.00 4.45 -7.30
CA ALA A 12 -4.03 4.53 -8.38
C ALA A 12 -3.08 5.70 -8.07
N GLU A 13 -1.86 5.37 -7.62
CA GLU A 13 -0.68 6.25 -7.59
C GLU A 13 -0.45 7.16 -6.37
N LEU A 14 -0.66 6.68 -5.15
CA LEU A 14 -0.01 7.29 -3.98
C LEU A 14 1.42 6.74 -3.82
N ASN A 15 2.41 7.64 -3.78
CA ASN A 15 3.82 7.33 -3.56
C ASN A 15 3.95 6.63 -2.18
N PRO A 16 4.67 5.50 -2.02
CA PRO A 16 4.74 4.75 -0.76
C PRO A 16 5.07 5.62 0.47
N THR A 17 5.94 6.62 0.32
CA THR A 17 6.28 7.57 1.39
C THR A 17 5.08 8.41 1.84
N GLN A 18 4.22 8.84 0.92
CA GLN A 18 3.02 9.62 1.24
C GLN A 18 1.95 8.77 1.92
N GLN A 19 1.87 7.48 1.54
CA GLN A 19 0.98 6.53 2.17
C GLN A 19 1.39 6.24 3.62
N ASP A 20 2.70 6.14 3.88
CA ASP A 20 3.25 5.98 5.23
C ASP A 20 3.01 7.21 6.10
N GLU A 21 3.24 8.42 5.58
CA GLU A 21 2.95 9.68 6.29
C GLU A 21 1.47 9.81 6.65
N LEU A 22 0.58 9.55 5.69
CA LEU A 22 -0.87 9.56 5.92
C LEU A 22 -1.27 8.54 6.99
N GLN A 23 -0.71 7.33 6.94
CA GLN A 23 -1.00 6.29 7.93
C GLN A 23 -0.52 6.71 9.34
N GLN A 24 0.63 7.36 9.44
CA GLN A 24 1.14 7.89 10.70
C GLN A 24 0.22 9.00 11.25
N GLU A 25 -0.21 9.94 10.41
CA GLU A 25 -1.14 11.00 10.81
C GLU A 25 -2.49 10.43 11.25
N CYS A 26 -3.05 9.45 10.53
CA CYS A 26 -4.25 8.75 10.96
C CYS A 26 -4.07 8.07 12.34
N ARG A 27 -2.93 7.41 12.57
CA ARG A 27 -2.63 6.80 13.89
C ARG A 27 -2.57 7.85 15.00
N LYS A 28 -1.93 9.01 14.75
CA LYS A 28 -1.88 10.14 15.70
C LYS A 28 -3.29 10.67 15.99
N TYR A 29 -4.12 10.82 14.96
CA TYR A 29 -5.51 11.26 15.08
C TYR A 29 -6.31 10.32 15.99
N TYR A 30 -6.33 9.01 15.68
CA TYR A 30 -7.11 8.05 16.47
C TYR A 30 -6.63 7.96 17.91
N LYS A 31 -5.30 8.00 18.13
CA LYS A 31 -4.72 8.01 19.49
C LYS A 31 -5.17 9.25 20.26
N THR A 32 -5.08 10.43 19.67
CA THR A 32 -5.48 11.70 20.29
C THR A 32 -6.97 11.71 20.60
N SER A 33 -7.79 11.27 19.64
CA SER A 33 -9.23 11.13 19.78
C SER A 33 -9.62 10.23 20.96
N LEU A 34 -8.99 9.05 21.08
CA LEU A 34 -9.22 8.13 22.19
C LEU A 34 -8.82 8.74 23.54
N LEU A 35 -7.63 9.35 23.62
CA LEU A 35 -7.16 9.99 24.85
C LEU A 35 -8.12 11.08 25.32
N ILE A 36 -8.61 11.92 24.41
CA ILE A 36 -9.57 12.99 24.72
C ILE A 36 -10.89 12.40 25.20
N ALA A 37 -11.40 11.36 24.54
CA ALA A 37 -12.63 10.69 24.94
C ALA A 37 -12.53 10.08 26.36
N LEU A 38 -11.39 9.47 26.70
CA LEU A 38 -11.12 8.95 28.04
C LEU A 38 -11.02 10.06 29.08
N LEU A 39 -10.28 11.12 28.77
CA LEU A 39 -10.06 12.24 29.69
C LEU A 39 -11.31 13.09 29.93
N LYS A 40 -12.29 13.05 29.03
CA LYS A 40 -13.60 13.71 29.21
C LYS A 40 -14.53 12.96 30.18
N GLN A 41 -14.19 11.75 30.59
CA GLN A 41 -14.97 11.02 31.59
C GLN A 41 -14.87 11.72 32.97
N THR A 42 -15.95 11.65 33.74
CA THR A 42 -16.06 12.38 35.02
C THR A 42 -15.05 11.92 36.08
N ASP A 43 -14.59 10.68 35.99
CA ASP A 43 -13.63 10.03 36.88
C ASP A 43 -12.16 10.25 36.46
N ALA A 44 -11.89 10.95 35.36
CA ALA A 44 -10.52 11.24 34.92
C ALA A 44 -9.79 12.15 35.95
N PRO A 45 -8.54 11.85 36.31
CA PRO A 45 -7.77 12.56 37.33
C PRO A 45 -7.18 13.86 36.77
N LEU A 46 -8.07 14.77 36.39
CA LEU A 46 -7.75 16.11 35.91
C LEU A 46 -8.07 17.14 36.99
N THR A 47 -7.24 18.17 37.09
CA THR A 47 -7.60 19.37 37.83
C THR A 47 -8.82 20.05 37.21
N VAL A 48 -9.51 20.89 37.99
CA VAL A 48 -10.70 21.61 37.53
C VAL A 48 -10.38 22.52 36.34
N GLU A 49 -9.20 23.14 36.35
CA GLU A 49 -8.72 24.01 35.26
C GLU A 49 -8.50 23.21 33.96
N HIS A 50 -7.76 22.11 34.01
CA HIS A 50 -7.53 21.25 32.85
C HIS A 50 -8.82 20.60 32.35
N ARG A 51 -9.76 20.29 33.24
CA ARG A 51 -11.10 19.79 32.88
C ARG A 51 -11.92 20.86 32.15
N ALA A 52 -11.87 22.12 32.57
CA ALA A 52 -12.54 23.21 31.88
C ALA A 52 -11.94 23.44 30.48
N LEU A 53 -10.61 23.43 30.36
CA LEU A 53 -9.91 23.53 29.08
C LEU A 53 -10.28 22.38 28.13
N LEU A 54 -10.34 21.16 28.64
CA LEU A 54 -10.76 19.98 27.87
C LEU A 54 -12.25 20.04 27.48
N GLY A 55 -13.10 20.64 28.33
CA GLY A 55 -14.51 20.88 28.04
C GLY A 55 -14.74 21.85 26.86
N LEU A 56 -13.86 22.85 26.71
CA LEU A 56 -13.85 23.76 25.56
C LEU A 56 -13.41 23.08 24.26
N TYR A 57 -12.69 21.95 24.36
CA TYR A 57 -12.27 21.17 23.20
C TYR A 57 -13.47 20.47 22.58
N LYS A 58 -14.00 21.01 21.48
CA LYS A 58 -15.07 20.38 20.70
C LYS A 58 -14.47 19.29 19.81
N HIS A 59 -14.98 18.07 19.96
CA HIS A 59 -14.59 16.89 19.16
C HIS A 59 -15.48 16.72 17.92
N GLU A 60 -16.58 17.48 17.80
CA GLU A 60 -17.58 17.32 16.72
C GLU A 60 -17.18 17.87 15.34
N GLY A 61 -15.89 18.15 15.12
CA GLY A 61 -15.37 18.49 13.79
C GLY A 61 -14.18 17.60 13.46
N ASP A 62 -14.02 17.27 12.18
CA ASP A 62 -12.81 16.63 11.68
C ASP A 62 -11.59 17.40 12.19
N ILE A 63 -10.79 16.78 13.07
CA ILE A 63 -9.53 17.38 13.52
C ILE A 63 -8.70 17.56 12.25
N PRO A 64 -8.37 18.79 11.84
CA PRO A 64 -7.56 18.99 10.65
C PRO A 64 -6.23 18.26 10.87
N LEU A 65 -5.87 17.41 9.92
CA LEU A 65 -4.58 16.71 9.91
C LEU A 65 -3.46 17.76 10.02
N GLY A 66 -2.53 17.58 10.97
CA GLY A 66 -1.51 18.57 11.32
C GLY A 66 -1.47 18.93 12.80
N SER A 67 -0.29 19.33 13.29
CA SER A 67 -0.04 19.58 14.72
C SER A 67 -0.47 20.98 15.19
N ASP A 68 -0.89 21.84 14.28
CA ASP A 68 -0.96 23.31 14.49
C ASP A 68 -2.12 23.75 15.40
N HIS A 69 -3.05 22.86 15.71
CA HIS A 69 -4.27 23.20 16.48
C HIS A 69 -4.25 22.67 17.92
N ILE A 70 -3.25 21.88 18.31
CA ILE A 70 -3.15 21.32 19.66
C ILE A 70 -2.39 22.33 20.53
N ARG A 71 -3.14 23.06 21.38
CA ARG A 71 -2.52 23.91 22.39
C ARG A 71 -1.72 23.04 23.37
N ALA A 72 -0.44 23.33 23.51
CA ALA A 72 0.39 22.70 24.53
C ALA A 72 -0.11 23.15 25.91
N ILE A 73 -0.53 22.19 26.74
CA ILE A 73 -0.90 22.42 28.13
C ILE A 73 0.23 21.89 29.00
N HIS A 74 0.66 22.69 29.98
CA HIS A 74 1.65 22.27 30.95
C HIS A 74 0.97 21.41 32.02
N LEU A 75 1.38 20.14 32.13
CA LEU A 75 0.90 19.22 33.16
C LEU A 75 2.00 19.05 34.21
N ASP A 76 1.61 19.15 35.48
CA ASP A 76 2.52 18.81 36.57
C ASP A 76 2.86 17.33 36.54
N TYR A 77 4.04 16.97 37.10
CA TYR A 77 4.51 15.59 37.10
C TYR A 77 3.49 14.63 37.72
N ASN A 78 2.90 14.98 38.87
CA ASN A 78 1.94 14.14 39.57
C ASN A 78 0.64 13.97 38.79
N GLU A 79 0.16 15.03 38.16
CA GLU A 79 -1.04 14.99 37.31
C GLU A 79 -0.79 14.13 36.06
N ARG A 80 0.37 14.34 35.40
CA ARG A 80 0.81 13.51 34.28
C ARG A 80 0.86 12.02 34.64
N GLN A 81 1.46 11.66 35.77
CA GLN A 81 1.53 10.26 36.21
C GLN A 81 0.14 9.68 36.50
N SER A 82 -0.74 10.47 37.11
CA SER A 82 -2.11 10.04 37.42
C SER A 82 -2.93 9.81 36.15
N ILE A 83 -2.82 10.72 35.18
CA ILE A 83 -3.43 10.61 33.85
C ILE A 83 -2.92 9.36 33.13
N ILE A 84 -1.60 9.12 33.10
CA ILE A 84 -1.02 7.95 32.43
C ILE A 84 -1.61 6.66 33.00
N ARG A 85 -1.57 6.49 34.33
CA ARG A 85 -2.12 5.30 35.00
C ARG A 85 -3.62 5.12 34.76
N TYR A 86 -4.37 6.22 34.73
CA TYR A 86 -5.80 6.20 34.46
C TYR A 86 -6.09 5.74 33.02
N VAL A 87 -5.40 6.32 32.03
CA VAL A 87 -5.54 5.95 30.62
C VAL A 87 -5.17 4.50 30.41
N GLU A 88 -4.03 4.05 30.94
CA GLU A 88 -3.60 2.64 30.84
C GLU A 88 -4.67 1.70 31.39
N ARG A 89 -5.20 2.00 32.58
CA ARG A 89 -6.26 1.19 33.20
C ARG A 89 -7.51 1.16 32.35
N LYS A 90 -7.99 2.31 31.88
CA LYS A 90 -9.21 2.40 31.05
C LYS A 90 -9.05 1.69 29.71
N VAL A 91 -7.89 1.80 29.07
CA VAL A 91 -7.57 1.07 27.84
C VAL A 91 -7.63 -0.43 28.10
N VAL A 92 -7.00 -0.91 29.18
CA VAL A 92 -7.06 -2.34 29.56
C VAL A 92 -8.50 -2.77 29.85
N GLU A 93 -9.27 -1.99 30.60
CA GLU A 93 -10.68 -2.27 30.91
C GLU A 93 -11.54 -2.36 29.64
N GLN A 94 -11.37 -1.43 28.69
CA GLN A 94 -12.09 -1.43 27.42
C GLN A 94 -11.68 -2.59 26.50
N LEU A 95 -10.39 -2.96 26.49
CA LEU A 95 -9.87 -4.02 25.64
C LEU A 95 -10.10 -5.43 26.19
N ARG A 96 -10.19 -5.57 27.52
CA ARG A 96 -10.40 -6.85 28.21
C ARG A 96 -11.52 -7.71 27.62
N PRO A 97 -12.75 -7.22 27.36
CA PRO A 97 -13.81 -8.05 26.78
C PRO A 97 -13.45 -8.56 25.37
N PHE A 98 -12.73 -7.76 24.57
CA PHE A 98 -12.29 -8.17 23.24
C PHE A 98 -11.19 -9.23 23.33
N VAL A 99 -10.22 -9.04 24.22
CA VAL A 99 -9.15 -10.02 24.48
C VAL A 99 -9.73 -11.33 25.01
N ASP A 100 -10.65 -11.27 25.96
CA ASP A 100 -11.31 -12.45 26.52
C ASP A 100 -12.16 -13.17 25.47
N LYS A 101 -12.84 -12.42 24.60
CA LYS A 101 -13.55 -12.99 23.45
C LYS A 101 -12.57 -13.65 22.47
N ALA A 102 -11.45 -13.02 22.17
CA ALA A 102 -10.46 -13.53 21.23
C ALA A 102 -9.77 -14.80 21.76
N LYS A 103 -9.43 -14.84 23.06
CA LYS A 103 -8.91 -16.05 23.73
C LYS A 103 -9.83 -17.26 23.61
N ARG A 104 -11.15 -17.05 23.58
CA ARG A 104 -12.13 -18.14 23.38
C ARG A 104 -12.11 -18.70 21.97
N PHE A 105 -11.70 -17.92 20.97
CA PHE A 105 -11.61 -18.36 19.58
C PHE A 105 -10.28 -19.03 19.25
N THR A 106 -9.25 -18.80 20.07
CA THR A 106 -7.89 -19.30 19.79
C THR A 106 -7.34 -20.20 20.87
N ASP A 107 -8.19 -20.85 21.68
CA ASP A 107 -7.79 -21.78 22.75
C ASP A 107 -6.67 -21.23 23.66
N ASN A 108 -6.81 -19.95 24.04
CA ASN A 108 -5.83 -19.15 24.81
C ASN A 108 -4.51 -18.80 24.10
N ASN A 109 -4.32 -19.18 22.84
CA ASN A 109 -3.18 -18.77 22.03
C ASN A 109 -3.51 -17.50 21.23
N LEU A 110 -3.21 -16.33 21.80
CA LEU A 110 -3.48 -15.05 21.12
C LEU A 110 -2.60 -14.82 19.88
N ASP A 111 -1.50 -15.56 19.73
CA ASP A 111 -0.60 -15.44 18.58
C ASP A 111 -1.28 -15.87 17.28
N ASP A 112 -2.27 -16.76 17.35
CA ASP A 112 -3.04 -17.22 16.19
C ASP A 112 -3.94 -16.12 15.61
N LEU A 113 -4.25 -15.06 16.37
CA LEU A 113 -4.98 -13.88 15.87
C LEU A 113 -4.10 -12.95 15.02
N ALA A 114 -2.78 -13.02 15.17
CA ALA A 114 -1.85 -12.29 14.32
C ALA A 114 -1.80 -12.87 12.90
N ILE A 115 -2.28 -14.10 12.73
CA ILE A 115 -2.46 -14.73 11.43
C ILE A 115 -3.73 -14.12 10.82
N ALA A 116 -3.55 -13.20 9.88
CA ALA A 116 -4.67 -12.55 9.20
C ALA A 116 -5.64 -13.59 8.65
N PRO A 117 -6.97 -13.43 8.81
CA PRO A 117 -7.97 -14.45 8.45
C PRO A 117 -8.05 -14.79 6.96
N TYR A 118 -7.18 -14.21 6.14
CA TYR A 118 -7.06 -14.50 4.72
C TYR A 118 -5.60 -14.45 4.23
N ARG A 119 -4.63 -14.72 5.12
CA ARG A 119 -3.20 -14.66 4.79
C ARG A 119 -2.88 -15.51 3.55
N GLU A 120 -3.35 -16.76 3.55
CA GLU A 120 -3.15 -17.68 2.43
C GLU A 120 -3.85 -17.19 1.16
N GLN A 121 -5.09 -16.67 1.23
CA GLN A 121 -5.74 -16.15 0.02
C GLN A 121 -5.06 -14.90 -0.53
N ASN A 122 -4.55 -14.02 0.32
CA ASN A 122 -3.78 -12.84 -0.11
C ASN A 122 -2.45 -13.25 -0.75
N GLU A 123 -1.77 -14.24 -0.18
CA GLU A 123 -0.54 -14.80 -0.75
C GLU A 123 -0.80 -15.45 -2.11
N ILE A 124 -1.89 -16.22 -2.24
CA ILE A 124 -2.33 -16.79 -3.53
C ILE A 124 -2.61 -15.70 -4.56
N LEU A 125 -3.29 -14.62 -4.17
CA LEU A 125 -3.58 -13.50 -5.07
C LEU A 125 -2.30 -12.79 -5.54
N GLN A 126 -1.33 -12.58 -4.65
CA GLN A 126 -0.04 -12.00 -5.00
C GLN A 126 0.74 -12.89 -5.97
N LEU A 127 0.77 -14.20 -5.70
CA LEU A 127 1.43 -15.18 -6.58
C LEU A 127 0.75 -15.26 -7.95
N ASP A 128 -0.57 -15.12 -8.05
CA ASP A 128 -1.26 -15.12 -9.35
C ASP A 128 -0.96 -13.84 -10.15
N ILE A 129 -0.87 -12.68 -9.49
CA ILE A 129 -0.42 -11.42 -10.13
C ILE A 129 1.00 -11.58 -10.68
N GLU A 130 1.93 -12.12 -9.88
CA GLU A 130 3.30 -12.36 -10.31
C GLU A 130 3.37 -13.35 -11.48
N ARG A 131 2.59 -14.44 -11.42
CA ARG A 131 2.46 -15.41 -12.52
C ARG A 131 1.99 -14.75 -13.81
N GLN A 132 0.99 -13.86 -13.73
CA GLN A 132 0.46 -13.14 -14.89
C GLN A 132 1.52 -12.20 -15.50
N GLN A 133 2.27 -11.46 -14.65
CA GLN A 133 3.35 -10.58 -15.10
C GLN A 133 4.49 -11.36 -15.78
N LEU A 134 4.93 -12.45 -15.16
CA LEU A 134 5.98 -13.31 -15.72
C LEU A 134 5.53 -13.94 -17.05
N SER A 135 4.28 -14.38 -17.14
CA SER A 135 3.71 -14.91 -18.39
C SER A 135 3.67 -13.87 -19.51
N ALA A 136 3.27 -12.63 -19.20
CA ALA A 136 3.26 -11.53 -20.16
C ALA A 136 4.68 -11.20 -20.67
N ASN A 137 5.65 -11.15 -19.75
CA ASN A 137 7.06 -10.94 -20.10
C ASN A 137 7.59 -12.06 -21.00
N LEU A 138 7.29 -13.32 -20.66
CA LEU A 138 7.69 -14.48 -21.46
C LEU A 138 7.09 -14.45 -22.87
N ALA A 139 5.82 -14.06 -23.01
CA ALA A 139 5.19 -13.88 -24.31
C ALA A 139 5.89 -12.79 -25.14
N LYS A 140 6.21 -11.64 -24.52
CA LYS A 140 6.96 -10.54 -25.17
C LYS A 140 8.33 -11.00 -25.65
N LEU A 141 9.09 -11.70 -24.80
CA LEU A 141 10.41 -12.25 -25.15
C LEU A 141 10.33 -13.27 -26.30
N LYS A 142 9.32 -14.15 -26.31
CA LYS A 142 9.10 -15.09 -27.42
C LYS A 142 8.84 -14.36 -28.74
N THR A 143 8.03 -13.32 -28.72
CA THR A 143 7.76 -12.49 -29.91
C THR A 143 9.02 -11.81 -30.41
N GLN A 144 9.81 -11.21 -29.51
CA GLN A 144 11.09 -10.59 -29.87
C GLN A 144 12.08 -11.60 -30.46
N LYS A 145 12.18 -12.80 -29.87
CA LYS A 145 13.01 -13.88 -30.41
C LYS A 145 12.60 -14.26 -31.84
N LEU A 146 11.30 -14.42 -32.10
CA LEU A 146 10.80 -14.74 -33.43
C LEU A 146 11.11 -13.63 -34.45
N GLN A 147 10.95 -12.37 -34.05
CA GLN A 147 11.31 -11.22 -34.88
C GLN A 147 12.80 -11.21 -35.22
N LEU A 148 13.68 -11.46 -34.24
CA LEU A 148 15.11 -11.56 -34.46
C LEU A 148 15.47 -12.74 -35.36
N MET A 149 14.88 -13.92 -35.15
CA MET A 149 15.10 -15.08 -36.00
C MET A 149 14.68 -14.80 -37.46
N LYS A 150 13.55 -14.12 -37.66
CA LYS A 150 13.10 -13.68 -38.99
C LYS A 150 14.10 -12.72 -39.62
N ALA A 151 14.54 -11.70 -38.88
CA ALA A 151 15.56 -10.76 -39.38
C ALA A 151 16.88 -11.47 -39.74
N CYS A 152 17.33 -12.42 -38.92
CA CYS A 152 18.51 -13.23 -39.23
C CYS A 152 18.33 -14.09 -40.48
N ALA A 153 17.14 -14.67 -40.67
CA ALA A 153 16.82 -15.42 -41.89
C ALA A 153 16.82 -14.52 -43.12
N ASP A 154 16.16 -13.35 -43.04
CA ASP A 154 16.10 -12.37 -44.13
C ASP A 154 17.50 -11.87 -44.54
N ILE A 155 18.39 -11.62 -43.57
CA ILE A 155 19.79 -11.27 -43.83
C ILE A 155 20.55 -12.42 -44.52
N ARG A 156 20.26 -13.67 -44.18
CA ARG A 156 20.94 -14.84 -44.75
C ARG A 156 20.44 -15.17 -46.16
N THR A 157 19.14 -15.05 -46.42
CA THR A 157 18.55 -15.45 -47.71
C THR A 157 18.40 -14.29 -48.69
N GLY A 158 18.05 -13.09 -48.24
CA GLY A 158 17.73 -11.96 -49.11
C GLY A 158 18.91 -11.49 -49.97
N PRO A 159 20.03 -11.05 -49.37
CA PRO A 159 21.23 -10.64 -50.12
C PRO A 159 21.81 -11.74 -50.99
N CYS A 160 21.88 -12.98 -50.48
CA CYS A 160 22.39 -14.12 -51.25
C CYS A 160 21.55 -14.41 -52.50
N GLN A 161 20.22 -14.39 -52.39
CA GLN A 161 19.36 -14.63 -53.54
C GLN A 161 19.41 -13.48 -54.55
N ARG A 162 19.39 -12.22 -54.09
CA ARG A 162 19.51 -11.04 -54.97
C ARG A 162 20.85 -11.04 -55.72
N ASN A 163 21.96 -11.22 -55.02
CA ASN A 163 23.30 -11.21 -55.61
C ASN A 163 23.48 -12.33 -56.64
N ASN A 164 22.90 -13.51 -56.40
CA ASN A 164 23.01 -14.64 -57.32
C ASN A 164 22.23 -14.39 -58.63
N VAL A 165 21.07 -13.74 -58.54
CA VAL A 165 20.29 -13.33 -59.73
C VAL A 165 21.03 -12.25 -60.52
N GLU A 166 21.57 -11.24 -59.85
CA GLU A 166 22.34 -10.17 -60.49
C GLU A 166 23.61 -10.70 -61.16
N LEU A 167 24.31 -11.62 -60.51
CA LEU A 167 25.50 -12.28 -61.05
C LEU A 167 25.17 -13.10 -62.30
N LYS A 168 24.13 -13.95 -62.27
CA LYS A 168 23.68 -14.69 -63.45
C LYS A 168 23.24 -13.77 -64.59
N HIS A 169 22.59 -12.66 -64.28
CA HIS A 169 22.18 -11.69 -65.29
C HIS A 169 23.39 -10.96 -65.90
N ALA A 170 24.43 -10.66 -65.11
CA ALA A 170 25.67 -10.09 -65.60
C ALA A 170 26.44 -11.09 -66.49
N GLU A 171 26.53 -12.36 -66.08
CA GLU A 171 27.13 -13.45 -66.86
C GLU A 171 26.43 -13.63 -68.21
N THR A 172 25.10 -13.62 -68.22
CA THR A 172 24.31 -13.79 -69.46
C THR A 172 24.52 -12.62 -70.43
N ARG A 173 24.56 -11.38 -69.93
CA ARG A 173 24.87 -10.19 -70.76
C ARG A 173 26.29 -10.22 -71.31
N LEU A 174 27.25 -10.70 -70.52
CA LEU A 174 28.64 -10.82 -70.94
C LEU A 174 28.81 -11.91 -72.01
N LEU A 175 28.07 -13.02 -71.91
CA LEU A 175 28.02 -14.05 -72.95
C LEU A 175 27.37 -13.55 -74.24
N GLN A 176 26.29 -12.77 -74.16
CA GLN A 176 25.67 -12.13 -75.33
C GLN A 176 26.65 -11.16 -76.02
N ALA A 177 27.33 -10.30 -75.26
CA ALA A 177 28.32 -9.36 -75.79
C ALA A 177 29.60 -10.02 -76.34
N LYS A 178 29.84 -11.31 -76.04
CA LYS A 178 30.94 -12.10 -76.62
C LYS A 178 30.50 -12.92 -77.84
N ALA A 179 29.20 -13.05 -78.07
CA ALA A 179 28.62 -13.79 -79.19
C ALA A 179 28.25 -12.88 -80.38
N GLU A 180 28.25 -11.56 -80.16
CA GLU A 180 28.29 -10.52 -81.19
C GLU A 180 29.73 -10.22 -81.61
#